data_AF-A0A2A5PJ64-F1
#
_entry.id   AF-A0A2A5PJ64-F1
#
_cell.length_a   1.000
_cell.length_b   1.000
_cell.length_c   1.000
_cell.angle_alpha   90.00
_cell.angle_beta   90.00
_cell.angle_gamma   90.00
#
_symmetry.space_group_name_H-M   'P 1'
#
loop_
_entity.id
_entity.type
_entity.pdbx_description
1 polymer ?
#
loop_
_entity_poly.entity_id
_entity_poly.type
_entity_poly.pdbx_seq_one_letter_code
_entity_poly.pdbx_strand_id
1 'polypeptide(L)'
;MNCYLRMGLSGCVVSLGLSACTGMNSSIDGQTFKFTAQQQCPALLEMDVGQTLELQLNENPSTGYQWSLVEPLTLFDVESIYHTAEASSSAQVGQGGQKIFYFQAIKAGQELLHVKHARAWEKTAIQEWHCRVRIS
;
A
#
# COMPACT_ATOMS: atom_id res chain seq x y z
N MET A 1 26.58 -54.22 -21.32
CA MET A 1 25.56 -54.44 -20.27
C MET A 1 24.26 -53.81 -20.74
N ASN A 2 23.23 -54.63 -20.88
CA ASN A 2 21.85 -54.23 -21.19
C ASN A 2 21.28 -53.29 -20.12
N CYS A 3 20.41 -52.37 -20.53
CA CYS A 3 19.00 -52.42 -20.12
C CYS A 3 18.14 -51.51 -21.01
N TYR A 4 17.27 -52.16 -21.78
CA TYR A 4 16.13 -51.58 -22.49
C TYR A 4 15.06 -51.14 -21.50
N LEU A 5 14.31 -50.05 -21.75
CA LEU A 5 12.85 -50.12 -21.57
C LEU A 5 12.06 -49.04 -22.33
N ARG A 6 11.36 -49.52 -23.35
CA ARG A 6 9.98 -49.22 -23.78
C ARG A 6 9.60 -47.84 -24.33
N MET A 7 9.57 -47.86 -25.66
CA MET A 7 8.58 -47.26 -26.55
C MET A 7 7.15 -47.32 -26.00
N GLY A 8 6.49 -46.15 -25.95
CA GLY A 8 5.05 -45.99 -25.78
C GLY A 8 4.55 -44.99 -26.83
N LEU A 9 4.05 -45.51 -27.95
CA LEU A 9 3.26 -44.77 -28.94
C LEU A 9 1.85 -44.59 -28.34
N SER A 10 1.36 -43.35 -28.17
CA SER A 10 -0.08 -43.13 -28.09
C SER A 10 -0.46 -41.65 -28.26
N GLY A 11 -1.23 -41.39 -29.32
CA GLY A 11 -2.39 -40.51 -29.24
C GLY A 11 -2.16 -39.00 -29.30
N CYS A 12 -2.25 -38.47 -30.51
CA CYS A 12 -2.79 -37.13 -30.75
C CYS A 12 -4.15 -37.01 -30.05
N VAL A 13 -4.29 -36.10 -29.09
CA VAL A 13 -5.59 -35.53 -28.73
C VAL A 13 -5.43 -34.03 -28.61
N VAL A 14 -5.84 -33.35 -29.68
CA VAL A 14 -6.23 -31.94 -29.64
C VAL A 14 -7.55 -31.90 -28.88
N SER A 15 -7.54 -31.35 -27.66
CA SER A 15 -8.76 -30.96 -26.97
C SER A 15 -8.73 -29.45 -26.74
N LEU A 16 -9.54 -28.74 -27.54
CA LEU A 16 -10.01 -27.41 -27.24
C LEU A 16 -10.73 -27.44 -25.89
N GLY A 17 -10.13 -26.83 -24.87
CA GLY A 17 -10.77 -26.55 -23.59
C GLY A 17 -11.07 -25.07 -23.52
N LEU A 18 -12.35 -24.71 -23.45
CA LEU A 18 -12.87 -23.35 -23.52
C LEU A 18 -12.20 -22.39 -22.53
N SER A 19 -11.94 -21.18 -23.00
CA SER A 19 -11.65 -20.01 -22.18
C SER A 19 -12.76 -19.80 -21.16
N ALA A 20 -12.59 -20.33 -19.96
CA ALA A 20 -13.30 -19.84 -18.79
C ALA A 20 -12.63 -18.52 -18.43
N CYS A 21 -13.12 -17.41 -19.00
CA CYS A 21 -13.04 -16.14 -18.31
C CYS A 21 -13.91 -16.29 -17.07
N THR A 22 -13.37 -16.89 -16.00
CA THR A 22 -13.96 -16.76 -14.68
C THR A 22 -13.92 -15.28 -14.37
N GLY A 23 -15.09 -14.65 -14.49
CA GLY A 23 -15.32 -13.31 -14.02
C GLY A 23 -14.76 -13.23 -12.61
N MET A 24 -13.79 -12.35 -12.42
CA MET A 24 -13.34 -11.98 -11.10
C MET A 24 -14.54 -11.29 -10.46
N ASN A 25 -15.30 -12.07 -9.71
CA ASN A 25 -16.31 -11.61 -8.80
C ASN A 25 -15.57 -10.92 -7.65
N SER A 26 -15.19 -9.66 -7.88
CA SER A 26 -14.60 -8.80 -6.86
C SER A 26 -15.63 -8.65 -5.75
N SER A 27 -15.32 -9.27 -4.63
CA SER A 27 -16.07 -9.27 -3.38
C SER A 27 -16.58 -7.89 -3.02
N ILE A 28 -17.72 -7.86 -2.33
CA ILE A 28 -18.29 -6.70 -1.62
C ILE A 28 -17.38 -6.38 -0.41
N ASP A 29 -16.11 -6.10 -0.65
CA ASP A 29 -15.16 -5.62 0.34
C ASP A 29 -14.64 -4.27 -0.16
N GLY A 30 -15.05 -3.18 0.50
CA GLY A 30 -14.45 -1.86 0.30
C GLY A 30 -12.95 -1.92 0.60
N GLN A 31 -12.16 -2.25 -0.42
CA GLN A 31 -10.77 -2.65 -0.25
C GLN A 31 -9.94 -1.50 0.30
N THR A 32 -9.41 -1.71 1.51
CA THR A 32 -8.44 -0.81 2.14
C THR A 32 -7.04 -1.37 1.91
N PHE A 33 -6.19 -0.64 1.20
CA PHE A 33 -4.80 -1.02 0.98
C PHE A 33 -3.95 -0.54 2.15
N LYS A 34 -3.32 -1.45 2.88
CA LYS A 34 -2.53 -1.12 4.06
C LYS A 34 -1.05 -1.15 3.77
N PHE A 35 -0.35 -0.08 4.11
CA PHE A 35 1.10 0.06 3.99
C PHE A 35 1.72 0.53 5.31
N THR A 36 2.96 0.11 5.54
CA THR A 36 3.84 0.64 6.58
C THR A 36 5.08 1.28 5.98
N ALA A 37 5.85 2.00 6.79
CA ALA A 37 7.09 2.66 6.36
C ALA A 37 8.14 1.71 5.74
N GLN A 38 8.07 0.40 6.03
CA GLN A 38 9.01 -0.61 5.51
C GLN A 38 8.51 -1.30 4.24
N GLN A 39 7.23 -1.14 3.89
CA GLN A 39 6.64 -1.76 2.72
C GLN A 39 6.83 -0.88 1.49
N GLN A 40 7.40 -1.47 0.45
CA GLN A 40 7.54 -0.82 -0.84
C GLN A 40 6.19 -0.84 -1.56
N CYS A 41 5.71 0.33 -2.01
CA CYS A 41 4.57 0.39 -2.91
C CYS A 41 4.95 -0.22 -4.27
N PRO A 42 4.04 -0.94 -4.94
CA PRO A 42 4.27 -1.38 -6.32
C PRO A 42 4.59 -0.21 -7.25
N ALA A 43 5.14 -0.52 -8.44
CA ALA A 43 5.48 0.52 -9.42
C ALA A 43 4.26 1.37 -9.86
N LEU A 44 3.07 0.75 -9.87
CA LEU A 44 1.78 1.37 -10.03
C LEU A 44 0.77 0.59 -9.19
N LEU A 45 0.10 1.26 -8.26
CA LEU A 45 -1.02 0.70 -7.51
C LEU A 45 -2.32 1.03 -8.25
N GLU A 46 -3.12 0.02 -8.55
CA GLU A 46 -4.45 0.21 -9.14
C GLU A 46 -5.49 0.25 -8.01
N MET A 47 -6.35 1.26 -8.03
CA MET A 47 -7.45 1.46 -7.10
C MET A 47 -8.72 1.86 -7.87
N ASP A 48 -9.88 1.71 -7.24
CA ASP A 48 -11.17 2.20 -7.72
C ASP A 48 -11.62 3.41 -6.89
N VAL A 49 -12.45 4.28 -7.46
CA VAL A 49 -13.10 5.36 -6.69
C VAL A 49 -13.87 4.77 -5.49
N GLY A 50 -13.65 5.35 -4.32
CA GLY A 50 -14.22 4.92 -3.04
C GLY A 50 -13.31 4.01 -2.19
N GLN A 51 -12.24 3.46 -2.77
CA GLN A 51 -11.25 2.67 -2.02
C GLN A 51 -10.31 3.58 -1.21
N THR A 52 -9.72 3.01 -0.16
CA THR A 52 -8.85 3.75 0.77
C THR A 52 -7.47 3.15 0.82
N LEU A 53 -6.44 3.98 0.83
CA LEU A 53 -5.07 3.58 1.20
C LEU A 53 -4.78 4.04 2.62
N GLU A 54 -4.47 3.11 3.52
CA GLU A 54 -4.06 3.35 4.89
C GLU A 54 -2.54 3.21 5.00
N LEU A 55 -1.85 4.29 5.35
CA LEU A 55 -0.40 4.32 5.53
C LEU A 55 -0.05 4.55 7.00
N GLN A 56 0.54 3.55 7.64
CA GLN A 56 0.94 3.58 9.04
C GLN A 56 2.45 3.83 9.19
N LEU A 57 2.81 4.94 9.83
CA LEU A 57 4.19 5.40 9.96
C LEU A 57 4.52 5.63 11.43
N ASN A 58 5.63 5.08 11.90
CA ASN A 58 6.10 5.37 13.25
C ASN A 58 6.53 6.84 13.33
N GLU A 59 6.09 7.54 14.37
CA GLU A 59 6.37 8.96 14.59
C GLU A 59 6.61 9.21 16.08
N ASN A 60 7.65 9.97 16.42
CA ASN A 60 7.87 10.43 17.79
C ASN A 60 7.94 11.97 17.82
N PRO A 61 6.80 12.64 18.11
CA PRO A 61 6.72 14.10 18.11
C PRO A 61 7.72 14.78 19.05
N SER A 62 8.18 14.11 20.12
CA SER A 62 9.18 14.66 21.05
C SER A 62 10.54 14.95 20.39
N THR A 63 10.83 14.29 19.27
CA THR A 63 12.06 14.51 18.49
C THR A 63 11.96 15.70 17.53
N GLY A 64 10.77 16.26 17.34
CA GLY A 64 10.45 17.32 16.38
C GLY A 64 10.25 16.83 14.94
N TYR A 65 10.48 15.55 14.64
CA TYR A 65 10.21 14.98 13.32
C TYR A 65 8.73 14.62 13.18
N GLN A 66 8.15 14.97 12.03
CA GLN A 66 6.75 14.72 11.71
C GLN A 66 6.60 14.28 10.26
N TRP A 67 5.66 13.39 10.02
CA TRP A 67 5.25 13.01 8.66
C TRP A 67 4.26 14.03 8.11
N SER A 68 4.47 14.43 6.86
CA SER A 68 3.62 15.41 6.17
C SER A 68 3.53 15.10 4.68
N LEU A 69 2.42 15.48 4.06
CA LEU A 69 2.32 15.46 2.60
C LEU A 69 3.28 16.48 1.99
N VAL A 70 3.91 16.09 0.89
CA VAL A 70 4.82 16.96 0.14
C VAL A 70 4.02 17.89 -0.77
N GLU A 71 3.03 17.34 -1.45
CA GLU A 71 2.17 18.05 -2.39
C GLU A 71 0.69 17.85 -2.01
N PRO A 72 -0.17 18.86 -2.23
CA PRO A 72 -1.61 18.68 -2.10
C PRO A 72 -2.12 17.71 -3.15
N LEU A 73 -3.07 16.86 -2.77
CA LEU A 73 -3.69 15.89 -3.65
C LEU A 73 -5.04 16.42 -4.16
N THR A 74 -5.43 15.96 -5.35
CA THR A 74 -6.65 16.37 -6.04
C THR A 74 -7.60 15.21 -6.32
N LEU A 75 -7.09 13.98 -6.33
CA LEU A 75 -7.87 12.76 -6.56
C LEU A 75 -8.21 12.02 -5.26
N PHE A 76 -7.63 12.45 -4.13
CA PHE A 76 -7.83 11.86 -2.82
C PHE A 76 -8.40 12.87 -1.83
N ASP A 77 -9.31 12.41 -0.98
CA ASP A 77 -9.54 13.02 0.31
C ASP A 77 -8.54 12.43 1.32
N VAL A 78 -7.96 13.27 2.19
CA VAL A 78 -6.87 12.87 3.09
C VAL A 78 -7.19 13.21 4.52
N GLU A 79 -7.24 12.17 5.35
CA GLU A 79 -7.28 12.31 6.79
C GLU A 79 -5.99 11.76 7.41
N SER A 80 -5.57 12.31 8.54
CA SER A 80 -4.47 11.72 9.31
C SER A 80 -4.74 11.78 10.80
N ILE A 81 -4.42 10.69 11.49
CA ILE A 81 -4.54 10.58 12.94
C ILE A 81 -3.19 10.17 13.54
N TYR A 82 -2.90 10.64 14.74
CA TYR A 82 -1.73 10.23 15.50
C TYR A 82 -2.18 9.42 16.72
N HIS A 83 -1.74 8.17 16.78
CA HIS A 83 -1.97 7.27 17.90
C HIS A 83 -0.71 7.20 18.75
N THR A 84 -0.80 7.59 20.02
CA THR A 84 0.21 7.21 21.00
C THR A 84 0.11 5.70 21.24
N ALA A 85 1.24 5.00 21.38
CA ALA A 85 1.20 3.63 21.92
C ALA A 85 0.46 3.69 23.27
N GLU A 86 -0.68 3.01 23.37
CA GLU A 86 -1.60 3.22 24.49
C GLU A 86 -0.94 3.00 25.86
N ALA A 87 -1.48 3.77 26.81
CA ALA A 87 -1.10 3.85 28.21
C ALA A 87 -1.13 2.48 28.90
N SER A 88 -0.02 1.76 28.85
CA SER A 88 0.41 1.03 30.04
C SER A 88 0.64 2.06 31.16
N SER A 89 0.47 1.68 32.42
CA SER A 89 0.64 2.54 33.62
C SER A 89 2.02 3.20 33.75
N SER A 90 2.88 3.06 32.74
CA SER A 90 4.20 3.62 32.54
C SER A 90 4.32 4.41 31.24
N ALA A 91 3.30 5.15 30.80
CA ALA A 91 3.43 6.10 29.69
C ALA A 91 4.55 7.10 30.02
N GLN A 92 5.73 6.88 29.41
CA GLN A 92 6.94 7.64 29.66
C GLN A 92 7.01 8.83 28.70
N VAL A 93 7.46 9.97 29.20
CA VAL A 93 7.80 11.13 28.37
C VAL A 93 8.79 10.70 27.29
N GLY A 94 8.44 10.92 26.02
CA GLY A 94 9.26 10.55 24.87
C GLY A 94 8.92 9.20 24.22
N GLN A 95 7.88 8.49 24.68
CA GLN A 95 7.37 7.34 23.91
C GLN A 95 6.87 7.79 22.54
N GLY A 96 7.37 7.12 21.50
CA GLY A 96 6.88 7.29 20.15
C GLY A 96 5.48 6.70 19.98
N GLY A 97 4.81 7.10 18.92
CA GLY A 97 3.53 6.58 18.48
C GLY A 97 3.54 6.27 16.99
N GLN A 98 2.36 6.30 16.40
CA GLN A 98 2.13 6.01 15.00
C GLN A 98 1.24 7.09 14.39
N LYS A 99 1.70 7.68 13.30
CA LYS A 99 0.86 8.51 12.42
C LYS A 99 0.27 7.65 11.32
N ILE A 100 -1.04 7.71 11.17
CA ILE A 100 -1.79 6.97 10.17
C ILE A 100 -2.40 7.98 9.20
N PHE A 101 -2.15 7.80 7.91
CA PHE A 101 -2.84 8.53 6.85
C PHE A 101 -3.90 7.64 6.22
N TYR A 102 -5.08 8.20 5.94
CA TYR A 102 -6.14 7.59 5.16
C TYR A 102 -6.34 8.41 3.89
N PHE A 103 -6.01 7.81 2.75
CA PHE A 103 -6.19 8.39 1.43
C PHE A 103 -7.40 7.74 0.76
N GLN A 104 -8.56 8.40 0.79
CA GLN A 104 -9.75 7.91 0.13
C GLN A 104 -9.79 8.41 -1.31
N ALA A 105 -9.83 7.50 -2.29
CA ALA A 105 -9.94 7.85 -3.69
C ALA A 105 -11.32 8.44 -3.99
N ILE A 106 -11.37 9.70 -4.43
CA ILE A 106 -12.64 10.41 -4.71
C ILE A 106 -12.89 10.65 -6.20
N LYS A 107 -11.84 10.51 -7.04
CA LYS A 107 -11.93 10.78 -8.48
C LYS A 107 -10.95 9.92 -9.27
N ALA A 108 -11.40 9.44 -10.44
CA ALA A 108 -10.54 8.70 -11.36
C ALA A 108 -9.40 9.56 -11.93
N GLY A 109 -8.25 8.92 -12.19
CA GLY A 109 -7.04 9.57 -12.70
C GLY A 109 -5.78 8.88 -12.20
N GLN A 110 -4.63 9.55 -12.31
CA GLN A 110 -3.38 9.04 -11.77
C GLN A 110 -2.69 10.15 -10.98
N GLU A 111 -2.27 9.85 -9.75
CA GLU A 111 -1.63 10.81 -8.85
C GLU A 111 -0.54 10.12 -8.03
N LEU A 112 0.43 10.90 -7.53
CA LEU A 112 1.51 10.41 -6.70
C LEU A 112 1.22 10.78 -5.24
N LEU A 113 1.06 9.76 -4.39
CA LEU A 113 1.10 9.96 -2.95
C LEU A 113 2.56 10.13 -2.54
N HIS A 114 2.90 11.23 -1.88
CA HIS A 114 4.27 11.48 -1.39
C HIS A 114 4.22 12.11 -0.01
N VAL A 115 4.74 11.39 0.98
CA VAL A 115 4.90 11.87 2.35
C VAL A 115 6.37 11.87 2.75
N LYS A 116 6.75 12.86 3.55
CA LYS A 116 8.11 13.02 4.07
C LYS A 116 8.12 13.12 5.58
N HIS A 117 9.16 12.57 6.19
CA HIS A 117 9.46 12.66 7.60
C HIS A 117 10.57 13.69 7.81
N ALA A 118 10.19 14.87 8.32
CA ALA A 118 11.10 15.99 8.47
C ALA A 118 10.71 16.85 9.67
N ARG A 119 11.65 17.67 10.15
CA ARG A 119 11.34 18.79 11.03
C ARG A 119 10.86 19.97 10.22
N ALA A 120 9.93 20.74 10.76
CA ALA A 120 9.34 21.90 10.07
C ALA A 120 10.39 22.96 9.63
N TRP A 121 11.51 23.06 10.36
CA TRP A 121 12.61 23.99 10.07
C TRP A 121 13.76 23.39 9.26
N GLU A 122 13.73 22.09 8.95
CA GLU A 122 14.77 21.42 8.18
C GLU A 122 14.33 21.26 6.72
N LYS A 123 15.27 21.46 5.79
CA LYS A 123 14.99 21.32 4.35
C LYS A 123 15.02 19.87 3.88
N THR A 124 15.72 19.01 4.62
CA THR A 124 15.99 17.62 4.22
C THR A 124 15.11 16.67 5.03
N ALA A 125 14.41 15.77 4.34
CA ALA A 125 13.70 14.68 4.99
C ALA A 125 14.66 13.55 5.37
N ILE A 126 14.45 12.93 6.52
CA ILE A 126 15.21 11.75 6.96
C ILE A 126 14.61 10.45 6.41
N GLN A 127 13.34 10.49 6.01
CA GLN A 127 12.65 9.39 5.37
C GLN A 127 11.54 9.93 4.48
N GLU A 128 11.26 9.22 3.40
CA GLU A 128 10.14 9.51 2.51
C GLU A 128 9.44 8.20 2.14
N TRP A 129 8.15 8.31 1.85
CA TRP A 129 7.37 7.22 1.28
C TRP A 129 6.55 7.77 0.12
N HIS A 130 6.55 7.04 -0.99
CA HIS A 130 5.84 7.43 -2.18
C HIS A 130 5.15 6.25 -2.84
N CYS A 131 4.00 6.51 -3.47
CA CYS A 131 3.22 5.51 -4.15
C CYS A 131 2.48 6.12 -5.33
N ARG A 132 2.74 5.62 -6.53
CA ARG A 132 2.02 6.04 -7.73
C ARG A 132 0.73 5.25 -7.81
N VAL A 133 -0.40 5.94 -7.83
CA VAL A 133 -1.71 5.32 -7.83
C VAL A 133 -2.47 5.70 -9.09
N ARG A 134 -3.10 4.70 -9.72
CA ARG A 134 -4.09 4.88 -10.77
C ARG A 134 -5.46 4.52 -10.20
N ILE A 135 -6.39 5.46 -10.30
CA ILE A 135 -7.77 5.32 -9.85
C ILE A 135 -8.65 5.16 -11.10
N SER A 136 -9.40 4.07 -11.15
CA SER A 136 -10.36 3.76 -12.22
C SER A 136 -11.80 4.10 -11.83
#